data_AF-A0A1Q8VEJ3-F1
#
_entry.id   AF-A0A1Q8VEJ3-F1
#
_cell.length_a   1.000
_cell.length_b   1.000
_cell.length_c   1.000
_cell.angle_alpha   90.00
_cell.angle_beta   90.00
_cell.angle_gamma   90.00
#
_symmetry.space_group_name_H-M   'P 1'
#
loop_
_entity.id
_entity.type
_entity.pdbx_description
1 polymer ?
#
loop_
_entity_poly.entity_id
_entity_poly.type
_entity_poly.pdbx_seq_one_letter_code
_entity_poly.pdbx_strand_id
1 'polypeptide(L)'
;MTPSVSGSEGTGYEVQISVTSETAAPGGGGSGGGGSESWSTQATTTVLPVCFYDHPVPGHAVTKHMEDRYKNAQGNAEKKKRADYVGANDFPDWKKHSQEDGNWYFVNCKKDRAPDSETFGWIMYNFFKVNNNPKTVFVPAGQQPPRVPVDGATLARAAWNAIKLPTPTVETNPKVGTRGATLVGMDTWVWATGNTPKTVTATATAGPTTATVTASSAGLQLSAPDAKASCQGFGVAWHSGMPEGSSPCTISFNRSSAHLGGTTPLTVSVAYSVTYTGSDGANGTLPAITTTSTTNLPVAEVQTLTTNHNNPRQN
;
A
#
# COMPACT_ATOMS: atom_id res chain seq x y z
N MET A 1 -8.97 -9.59 -37.87
CA MET A 1 -8.09 -9.20 -36.74
C MET A 1 -8.58 -7.83 -36.29
N THR A 2 -9.46 -7.76 -35.30
CA THR A 2 -9.84 -6.48 -34.68
C THR A 2 -8.59 -5.92 -34.01
N PRO A 3 -8.16 -4.68 -34.32
CA PRO A 3 -7.01 -4.11 -33.63
C PRO A 3 -7.35 -4.06 -32.15
N SER A 4 -6.52 -4.70 -31.33
CA SER A 4 -6.57 -4.62 -29.88
C SER A 4 -6.44 -3.16 -29.49
N VAL A 5 -7.57 -2.56 -29.12
CA VAL A 5 -7.66 -1.17 -28.70
C VAL A 5 -6.87 -1.02 -27.41
N SER A 6 -5.90 -0.12 -27.40
CA SER A 6 -5.17 0.22 -26.19
C SER A 6 -6.13 1.03 -25.28
N GLY A 7 -6.54 0.45 -24.15
CA GLY A 7 -7.66 0.92 -23.31
C GLY A 7 -8.97 0.11 -23.43
N SER A 8 -9.00 -0.96 -24.24
CA SER A 8 -10.06 -1.98 -24.16
C SER A 8 -9.89 -2.89 -22.95
N GLU A 9 -10.89 -3.75 -22.70
CA GLU A 9 -10.96 -4.72 -21.61
C GLU A 9 -9.64 -5.46 -21.29
N GLY A 10 -8.74 -5.64 -22.26
CA GLY A 10 -7.52 -6.44 -22.13
C GLY A 10 -6.16 -5.74 -22.15
N THR A 11 -6.02 -4.44 -22.44
CA THR A 11 -4.67 -3.81 -22.63
C THR A 11 -4.20 -2.92 -21.49
N GLY A 12 -5.08 -2.53 -20.56
CA GLY A 12 -4.73 -1.80 -19.34
C GLY A 12 -3.85 -0.55 -19.50
N TYR A 13 -3.34 -0.10 -18.36
CA TYR A 13 -2.35 0.96 -18.23
C TYR A 13 -1.13 0.36 -17.57
N GLU A 14 0.02 0.54 -18.20
CA GLU A 14 1.29 0.33 -17.52
C GLU A 14 1.43 1.39 -16.42
N VAL A 15 1.73 0.93 -15.22
CA VAL A 15 1.93 1.76 -14.04
C VAL A 15 3.40 1.66 -13.65
N GLN A 16 4.05 2.82 -13.59
CA GLN A 16 5.39 2.95 -13.06
C GLN A 16 5.28 3.21 -11.56
N ILE A 17 5.96 2.41 -10.76
CA ILE A 17 5.94 2.51 -9.29
C ILE A 17 7.37 2.74 -8.81
N SER A 18 7.57 3.83 -8.06
CA SER A 18 8.78 4.05 -7.27
C SER A 18 8.45 3.91 -5.80
N VAL A 19 9.32 3.23 -5.05
CA VAL A 19 9.19 3.06 -3.60
C VAL A 19 10.47 3.55 -2.96
N THR A 20 10.36 4.36 -1.91
CA THR A 20 11.46 4.84 -1.10
C THR A 20 11.16 4.61 0.37
N SER A 21 12.18 4.28 1.15
CA SER A 21 12.05 4.12 2.60
C SER A 21 12.90 5.12 3.37
N GLU A 22 12.44 5.45 4.56
CA GLU A 22 13.23 6.13 5.57
C GLU A 22 13.48 5.14 6.71
N THR A 23 14.74 4.80 6.95
CA THR A 23 15.12 3.88 8.03
C THR A 23 14.86 4.50 9.41
N ALA A 24 14.50 3.65 10.37
CA ALA A 24 14.42 4.00 11.78
C ALA A 24 15.75 3.85 12.52
N ALA A 25 16.74 3.14 11.96
CA ALA A 25 18.03 2.97 12.63
C ALA A 25 18.87 4.26 12.56
N PRO A 26 19.65 4.56 13.61
CA PRO A 26 20.44 5.79 13.68
C PRO A 26 21.53 5.83 12.60
N GLY A 27 21.73 7.01 12.02
CA GLY A 27 22.78 7.27 11.02
C GLY A 27 24.17 7.05 11.60
N GLY A 28 25.01 6.34 10.85
CA GLY A 28 26.30 5.82 11.32
C GLY A 28 27.29 6.90 11.75
N GLY A 29 27.74 6.80 13.00
CA GLY A 29 28.88 7.52 13.56
C GLY A 29 29.67 6.60 14.49
N GLY A 30 30.17 5.47 13.98
CA GLY A 30 30.96 4.53 14.77
C GLY A 30 31.40 3.31 13.96
N SER A 31 32.71 3.12 13.84
CA SER A 31 33.35 2.03 13.09
C SER A 31 32.97 0.66 13.68
N GLY A 32 32.07 -0.06 12.99
CA GLY A 32 31.61 -1.39 13.41
C GLY A 32 30.38 -1.85 12.63
N GLY A 33 30.59 -2.17 11.35
CA GLY A 33 29.69 -2.86 10.39
C GLY A 33 28.20 -2.99 10.73
N GLY A 34 27.37 -2.17 10.08
CA GLY A 34 25.92 -2.35 10.04
C GLY A 34 25.10 -1.06 9.98
N GLY A 35 25.54 -0.05 9.24
CA GLY A 35 24.70 1.13 8.98
C GLY A 35 23.50 0.70 8.14
N SER A 36 22.28 0.91 8.62
CA SER A 36 21.10 0.74 7.79
C SER A 36 20.95 1.95 6.88
N GLU A 37 20.70 1.73 5.60
CA GLU A 37 20.46 2.80 4.65
C GLU A 37 18.97 2.82 4.27
N SER A 38 18.47 4.02 3.97
CA SER A 38 17.25 4.17 3.17
C SER A 38 17.41 3.38 1.89
N TRP A 39 16.37 2.63 1.51
CA TRP A 39 16.36 1.86 0.28
C TRP A 39 15.34 2.43 -0.69
N SER A 40 15.55 2.13 -1.97
CA SER A 40 14.55 2.41 -3.01
C SER A 40 14.40 1.22 -3.94
N THR A 41 13.19 1.00 -4.44
CA THR A 41 12.92 0.03 -5.51
C THR A 41 12.03 0.66 -6.57
N GLN A 42 12.10 0.09 -7.76
CA GLN A 42 11.13 0.35 -8.82
C GLN A 42 10.37 -0.93 -9.13
N ALA A 43 9.13 -0.77 -9.58
CA ALA A 43 8.30 -1.86 -10.06
C ALA A 43 7.40 -1.35 -11.18
N THR A 44 7.01 -2.26 -12.06
CA THR A 44 6.01 -2.01 -13.10
C THR A 44 4.87 -2.99 -12.93
N THR A 45 3.65 -2.51 -13.14
CA THR A 45 2.46 -3.38 -13.18
C THR A 45 1.48 -2.89 -14.23
N THR A 46 0.44 -3.67 -14.49
CA THR A 46 -0.64 -3.26 -15.38
C THR A 46 -1.93 -3.18 -14.57
N VAL A 47 -2.62 -2.04 -14.67
CA VAL A 47 -3.94 -1.85 -14.05
C VAL A 47 -4.99 -1.63 -15.12
N LEU A 48 -6.17 -2.17 -14.89
CA LEU A 48 -7.32 -1.96 -15.75
C LEU A 48 -8.16 -0.82 -15.17
N PRO A 49 -8.60 0.15 -15.99
CA PRO A 49 -9.48 1.21 -15.51
C PRO A 49 -10.85 0.62 -15.16
N VAL A 50 -11.54 1.27 -14.22
CA VAL A 50 -12.92 0.90 -13.84
C VAL A 50 -13.89 1.22 -14.97
N CYS A 51 -13.85 2.45 -15.50
CA CYS A 51 -14.64 2.89 -16.64
C CYS A 51 -13.75 3.02 -17.88
N PHE A 52 -14.23 2.56 -19.03
CA PHE A 52 -13.50 2.61 -20.31
C PHE A 52 -14.49 2.58 -21.48
N TYR A 53 -14.02 2.95 -22.67
CA TYR A 53 -14.80 2.84 -23.90
C TYR A 53 -14.50 1.51 -24.61
N ASP A 54 -15.53 0.71 -24.87
CA ASP A 54 -15.45 -0.59 -25.53
C ASP A 54 -16.63 -0.80 -26.50
N HIS A 55 -16.85 -2.05 -26.93
CA HIS A 55 -17.93 -2.48 -27.84
C HIS A 55 -18.06 -1.62 -29.12
N PRO A 56 -17.09 -1.69 -30.06
CA PRO A 56 -17.17 -0.91 -31.29
C PRO A 56 -18.37 -1.34 -32.15
N VAL A 57 -19.23 -0.38 -32.47
CA VAL A 57 -20.35 -0.55 -33.41
C VAL A 57 -20.14 0.38 -34.61
N PRO A 58 -20.12 -0.14 -35.86
CA PRO A 58 -19.91 0.69 -37.03
C PRO A 58 -20.90 1.85 -37.15
N GLY A 59 -20.43 3.00 -37.64
CA GLY A 59 -21.24 4.21 -37.82
C GLY A 59 -22.57 3.96 -38.54
N HIS A 60 -22.51 3.31 -39.71
CA HIS A 60 -23.68 2.93 -40.51
C HIS A 60 -24.69 2.05 -39.74
N ALA A 61 -24.22 1.18 -38.84
CA ALA A 61 -25.07 0.29 -38.06
C ALA A 61 -25.82 1.07 -36.97
N VAL A 62 -25.15 2.02 -36.31
CA VAL A 62 -25.80 2.96 -35.38
C VAL A 62 -26.83 3.83 -36.12
N THR A 63 -26.48 4.34 -37.30
CA THR A 63 -27.40 5.13 -38.14
C THR A 63 -28.67 4.36 -38.44
N LYS A 64 -28.55 3.12 -38.94
CA LYS A 64 -29.70 2.26 -39.22
C LYS A 64 -30.55 2.01 -37.97
N HIS A 65 -29.92 1.73 -36.83
CA HIS A 65 -30.65 1.54 -35.56
C HIS A 65 -31.43 2.80 -35.14
N MET A 66 -30.83 3.97 -35.29
CA MET A 66 -31.49 5.25 -34.96
C MET A 66 -32.66 5.54 -35.91
N GLU A 67 -32.51 5.30 -37.22
CA GLU A 67 -33.62 5.44 -38.18
C GLU A 67 -34.80 4.52 -37.83
N ASP A 68 -34.53 3.26 -37.50
CA ASP A 68 -35.57 2.30 -37.13
C ASP A 68 -36.25 2.69 -35.81
N ARG A 69 -35.50 3.24 -34.85
CA ARG A 69 -36.07 3.83 -33.62
C ARG A 69 -37.04 4.98 -33.94
N TYR A 70 -36.67 5.87 -34.86
CA TYR A 70 -37.54 6.97 -35.29
C TYR A 70 -38.78 6.49 -36.06
N LYS A 71 -38.66 5.47 -36.92
CA LYS A 71 -39.80 4.82 -37.58
C LYS A 71 -40.77 4.23 -36.55
N ASN A 72 -40.26 3.52 -35.55
CA ASN A 72 -41.05 2.92 -34.47
C ASN A 72 -41.71 3.94 -33.52
N ALA A 73 -41.25 5.19 -33.56
CA ALA A 73 -41.80 6.29 -32.80
C ALA A 73 -42.87 7.09 -33.56
N GLN A 74 -43.13 6.78 -34.84
CA GLN A 74 -44.13 7.48 -35.63
C GLN A 74 -45.52 7.39 -34.98
N GLY A 75 -46.21 8.53 -34.90
CA GLY A 75 -47.52 8.63 -34.26
C GLY A 75 -47.51 8.56 -32.73
N ASN A 76 -46.34 8.41 -32.07
CA ASN A 76 -46.22 8.35 -30.62
C ASN A 76 -45.24 9.40 -30.08
N ALA A 77 -45.77 10.42 -29.42
CA ALA A 77 -44.99 11.56 -28.92
C ALA A 77 -43.93 11.16 -27.87
N GLU A 78 -44.24 10.21 -26.97
CA GLU A 78 -43.32 9.76 -25.93
C GLU A 78 -42.12 9.01 -26.51
N LYS A 79 -42.38 8.09 -27.45
CA LYS A 79 -41.33 7.36 -28.16
C LYS A 79 -40.46 8.31 -28.97
N LYS A 80 -41.05 9.32 -29.60
CA LYS A 80 -40.31 10.35 -30.34
C LYS A 80 -39.39 11.14 -29.41
N LYS A 81 -39.90 11.60 -28.26
CA LYS A 81 -39.11 12.28 -27.24
C LYS A 81 -37.93 11.43 -26.75
N ARG A 82 -38.12 10.12 -26.58
CA ARG A 82 -37.03 9.19 -26.23
C ARG A 82 -36.02 9.02 -27.37
N ALA A 83 -36.47 8.97 -28.62
CA ALA A 83 -35.59 8.90 -29.79
C ALA A 83 -34.73 10.16 -29.91
N ASP A 84 -35.34 11.34 -29.73
CA ASP A 84 -34.65 12.63 -29.71
C ASP A 84 -33.63 12.70 -28.58
N TYR A 85 -33.98 12.25 -27.37
CA TYR A 85 -33.04 12.20 -26.24
C TYR A 85 -31.82 11.33 -26.55
N VAL A 86 -32.03 10.12 -27.09
CA VAL A 86 -30.93 9.20 -27.42
C VAL A 86 -30.08 9.74 -28.57
N GLY A 87 -30.70 10.28 -29.62
CA GLY A 87 -29.97 10.86 -30.75
C GLY A 87 -29.19 12.13 -30.39
N ALA A 88 -29.63 12.89 -29.39
CA ALA A 88 -28.92 14.07 -28.93
C ALA A 88 -27.84 13.77 -27.88
N ASN A 89 -28.12 12.89 -26.91
CA ASN A 89 -27.23 12.67 -25.76
C ASN A 89 -26.35 11.43 -25.89
N ASP A 90 -26.90 10.34 -26.42
CA ASP A 90 -26.21 9.05 -26.48
C ASP A 90 -25.54 8.84 -27.85
N PHE A 91 -25.93 9.54 -28.92
CA PHE A 91 -25.27 9.46 -30.23
C PHE A 91 -25.33 10.81 -30.97
N PRO A 92 -24.71 11.86 -30.42
CA PRO A 92 -24.73 13.19 -31.06
C PRO A 92 -24.25 13.09 -32.51
N ASP A 93 -24.93 13.79 -33.42
CA ASP A 93 -24.55 13.82 -34.83
C ASP A 93 -24.47 12.45 -35.55
N TRP A 94 -25.14 11.41 -35.06
CA TRP A 94 -25.13 10.05 -35.63
C TRP A 94 -25.39 9.94 -37.14
N LYS A 95 -26.06 10.91 -37.76
CA LYS A 95 -26.28 10.96 -39.21
C LYS A 95 -24.99 11.26 -39.98
N LYS A 96 -24.11 12.11 -39.45
CA LYS A 96 -22.82 12.49 -40.09
C LYS A 96 -21.93 11.25 -40.24
N HIS A 97 -21.91 10.42 -39.21
CA HIS A 97 -21.09 9.21 -39.15
C HIS A 97 -21.67 8.00 -39.90
N SER A 98 -22.72 8.19 -40.71
CA SER A 98 -23.36 7.09 -41.45
C SER A 98 -22.50 6.52 -42.57
N GLN A 99 -21.67 7.36 -43.19
CA GLN A 99 -20.79 7.01 -44.31
C GLN A 99 -19.30 7.07 -43.93
N GLU A 100 -19.00 7.51 -42.70
CA GLU A 100 -17.62 7.55 -42.21
C GLU A 100 -17.16 6.16 -41.83
N ASP A 101 -15.93 5.82 -42.24
CA ASP A 101 -15.28 4.61 -41.78
C ASP A 101 -14.81 4.81 -40.33
N GLY A 102 -15.49 4.15 -39.39
CA GLY A 102 -15.28 4.32 -37.96
C GLY A 102 -16.35 3.62 -37.12
N ASN A 103 -16.15 3.64 -35.81
CA ASN A 103 -17.02 2.96 -34.86
C ASN A 103 -17.44 3.90 -33.73
N TRP A 104 -18.69 3.75 -33.30
CA TRP A 104 -19.15 4.21 -32.00
C TRP A 104 -18.66 3.25 -30.91
N TYR A 105 -18.04 3.80 -29.88
CA TYR A 105 -17.69 3.09 -28.66
C TYR A 105 -18.63 3.50 -27.53
N PHE A 106 -18.84 2.59 -26.59
CA PHE A 106 -19.72 2.76 -25.45
C PHE A 106 -18.92 2.74 -24.16
N VAL A 107 -19.30 3.60 -23.22
CA VAL A 107 -18.74 3.49 -21.87
C VAL A 107 -19.22 2.19 -21.21
N ASN A 108 -18.27 1.47 -20.63
CA ASN A 108 -18.50 0.32 -19.78
C ASN A 108 -17.74 0.53 -18.47
N CYS A 109 -18.44 0.38 -17.34
CA CYS A 109 -17.86 0.50 -16.01
C CYS A 109 -18.00 -0.83 -15.27
N LYS A 110 -16.86 -1.45 -14.92
CA LYS A 110 -16.77 -2.78 -14.33
C LYS A 110 -16.64 -2.67 -12.81
N LYS A 111 -17.70 -3.06 -12.09
CA LYS A 111 -17.75 -2.95 -10.61
C LYS A 111 -16.68 -3.79 -9.92
N ASP A 112 -16.33 -4.95 -10.49
CA ASP A 112 -15.30 -5.87 -10.01
C ASP A 112 -13.88 -5.27 -10.04
N ARG A 113 -13.67 -4.16 -10.76
CA ARG A 113 -12.39 -3.42 -10.79
C ARG A 113 -12.29 -2.35 -9.70
N ALA A 114 -13.37 -2.08 -8.98
CA ALA A 114 -13.39 -1.19 -7.82
C ALA A 114 -13.27 -1.99 -6.50
N PRO A 115 -12.74 -1.40 -5.41
CA PRO A 115 -12.62 -2.08 -4.11
C PRO A 115 -13.96 -2.45 -3.51
N ASP A 116 -14.93 -1.56 -3.66
CA ASP A 116 -16.23 -1.63 -3.01
C ASP A 116 -17.26 -0.81 -3.82
N SER A 117 -18.51 -0.87 -3.38
CA SER A 117 -19.62 -0.23 -4.09
C SER A 117 -19.62 1.29 -3.98
N GLU A 118 -19.11 1.84 -2.89
CA GLU A 118 -19.04 3.28 -2.65
C GLU A 118 -17.97 3.91 -3.56
N THR A 119 -16.77 3.33 -3.57
CA THR A 119 -15.67 3.72 -4.47
C THR A 119 -16.10 3.59 -5.93
N PHE A 120 -16.80 2.52 -6.30
CA PHE A 120 -17.37 2.39 -7.65
C PHE A 120 -18.32 3.53 -8.01
N GLY A 121 -19.23 3.88 -7.09
CA GLY A 121 -20.16 4.99 -7.26
C GLY A 121 -19.45 6.33 -7.46
N TRP A 122 -18.41 6.60 -6.66
CA TRP A 122 -17.59 7.81 -6.80
C TRP A 122 -16.85 7.87 -8.12
N ILE A 123 -16.26 6.75 -8.57
CA ILE A 123 -15.57 6.69 -9.86
C ILE A 123 -16.55 6.98 -11.00
N MET A 124 -17.75 6.37 -10.97
CA MET A 124 -18.79 6.66 -11.96
C MET A 124 -19.25 8.12 -11.92
N TYR A 125 -19.43 8.68 -10.72
CA TYR A 125 -19.81 10.09 -10.55
C TYR A 125 -18.76 11.01 -11.15
N ASN A 126 -17.48 10.81 -10.83
CA ASN A 126 -16.39 11.62 -11.38
C ASN A 126 -16.30 11.46 -12.90
N PHE A 127 -16.46 10.24 -13.41
CA PHE A 127 -16.43 9.98 -14.85
C PHE A 127 -17.50 10.79 -15.60
N PHE A 128 -18.76 10.74 -15.15
CA PHE A 128 -19.88 11.36 -15.87
C PHE A 128 -20.16 12.82 -15.49
N LYS A 129 -19.93 13.21 -14.24
CA LYS A 129 -20.39 14.50 -13.68
C LYS A 129 -19.28 15.51 -13.49
N VAL A 130 -18.11 15.07 -13.05
CA VAL A 130 -16.95 15.97 -12.86
C VAL A 130 -16.20 16.14 -14.17
N ASN A 131 -15.85 15.03 -14.81
CA ASN A 131 -15.08 15.03 -16.05
C ASN A 131 -15.96 15.18 -17.30
N ASN A 132 -17.29 15.11 -17.13
CA ASN A 132 -18.28 15.32 -18.17
C ASN A 132 -18.05 14.43 -19.42
N ASN A 133 -17.56 13.21 -19.21
CA ASN A 133 -17.31 12.27 -20.31
C ASN A 133 -18.62 11.82 -20.94
N PRO A 134 -18.69 11.71 -22.29
CA PRO A 134 -19.90 11.24 -22.95
C PRO A 134 -20.13 9.75 -22.70
N LYS A 135 -21.36 9.27 -22.91
CA LYS A 135 -21.65 7.83 -22.82
C LYS A 135 -21.15 7.06 -24.03
N THR A 136 -21.03 7.74 -25.16
CA THR A 136 -20.52 7.16 -26.39
C THR A 136 -19.62 8.14 -27.10
N VAL A 137 -18.76 7.62 -27.96
CA VAL A 137 -17.87 8.43 -28.78
C VAL A 137 -17.69 7.77 -30.13
N PHE A 138 -17.86 8.54 -31.20
CA PHE A 138 -17.47 8.08 -32.53
C PHE A 138 -15.97 8.26 -32.73
N VAL A 139 -15.33 7.22 -33.23
CA VAL A 139 -13.88 7.18 -33.46
C VAL A 139 -13.65 6.73 -34.90
N PRO A 140 -13.02 7.58 -35.74
CA PRO A 140 -12.65 7.20 -37.10
C PRO A 140 -11.77 5.96 -37.14
N ALA A 141 -11.85 5.20 -38.24
CA ALA A 141 -11.01 4.02 -38.44
C ALA A 141 -9.52 4.37 -38.34
N GLY A 142 -8.75 3.47 -37.73
CA GLY A 142 -7.33 3.68 -37.45
C GLY A 142 -7.02 4.56 -36.24
N GLN A 143 -8.01 5.22 -35.63
CA GLN A 143 -7.85 5.93 -34.37
C GLN A 143 -8.26 5.06 -33.17
N GLN A 144 -7.75 5.42 -31.98
CA GLN A 144 -8.15 4.79 -30.73
C GLN A 144 -9.17 5.66 -30.00
N PRO A 145 -10.16 5.06 -29.31
CA PRO A 145 -11.06 5.81 -28.46
C PRO A 145 -10.28 6.57 -27.38
N PRO A 146 -10.83 7.69 -26.87
CA PRO A 146 -10.25 8.41 -25.74
C PRO A 146 -9.96 7.47 -24.57
N ARG A 147 -8.71 7.51 -24.10
CA ARG A 147 -8.30 6.75 -22.91
C ARG A 147 -8.88 7.41 -21.66
N VAL A 148 -9.60 6.62 -20.87
CA VAL A 148 -10.12 7.04 -19.57
C VAL A 148 -9.01 6.90 -18.53
N PRO A 149 -8.51 7.99 -17.91
CA PRO A 149 -7.44 7.90 -16.94
C PRO A 149 -7.78 6.93 -15.81
N VAL A 150 -6.77 6.20 -15.32
CA VAL A 150 -6.91 5.42 -14.09
C VAL A 150 -7.10 6.37 -12.93
N ASP A 151 -8.04 6.08 -12.04
CA ASP A 151 -8.27 6.89 -10.84
C ASP A 151 -7.14 6.72 -9.81
N GLY A 152 -6.90 7.77 -9.02
CA GLY A 152 -5.83 7.82 -8.02
C GLY A 152 -5.96 6.73 -6.96
N ALA A 153 -7.18 6.34 -6.57
CA ALA A 153 -7.38 5.26 -5.60
C ALA A 153 -6.94 3.90 -6.17
N THR A 154 -7.19 3.63 -7.45
CA THR A 154 -6.71 2.43 -8.14
C THR A 154 -5.19 2.40 -8.24
N LEU A 155 -4.55 3.53 -8.55
CA LEU A 155 -3.10 3.63 -8.55
C LEU A 155 -2.50 3.47 -7.15
N ALA A 156 -3.14 4.03 -6.12
CA ALA A 156 -2.69 3.88 -4.74
C ALA A 156 -2.69 2.42 -4.28
N ARG A 157 -3.72 1.63 -4.65
CA ARG A 157 -3.74 0.19 -4.36
C ARG A 157 -2.63 -0.56 -5.10
N ALA A 158 -2.34 -0.19 -6.35
CA ALA A 158 -1.25 -0.78 -7.10
C ALA A 158 0.12 -0.48 -6.47
N ALA A 159 0.35 0.78 -6.05
CA ALA A 159 1.54 1.18 -5.30
C ALA A 159 1.67 0.41 -3.98
N TRP A 160 0.58 0.28 -3.22
CA TRP A 160 0.57 -0.43 -1.94
C TRP A 160 0.89 -1.91 -2.09
N ASN A 161 0.33 -2.58 -3.09
CA ASN A 161 0.61 -3.99 -3.38
C ASN A 161 2.07 -4.23 -3.83
N ALA A 162 2.76 -3.20 -4.31
CA ALA A 162 4.17 -3.29 -4.69
C ALA A 162 5.12 -3.09 -3.51
N ILE A 163 4.65 -2.52 -2.39
CA ILE A 163 5.47 -2.32 -1.19
C ILE A 163 5.78 -3.68 -0.55
N LYS A 164 7.07 -3.95 -0.36
CA LYS A 164 7.57 -5.10 0.40
C LYS A 164 8.31 -4.60 1.63
N LEU A 165 7.65 -4.71 2.78
CA LEU A 165 8.26 -4.31 4.04
C LEU A 165 9.18 -5.42 4.57
N PRO A 166 10.44 -5.09 4.93
CA PRO A 166 11.32 -6.07 5.56
C PRO A 166 10.82 -6.41 6.97
N THR A 167 11.20 -7.58 7.45
CA THR A 167 10.97 -7.95 8.85
C THR A 167 11.81 -7.06 9.77
N PRO A 168 11.26 -6.59 10.90
CA PRO A 168 11.99 -5.71 11.80
C PRO A 168 13.17 -6.46 12.43
N THR A 169 14.26 -5.75 12.66
CA THR A 169 15.40 -6.27 13.44
C THR A 169 15.71 -5.32 14.57
N VAL A 170 16.21 -5.85 15.68
CA VAL A 170 16.56 -5.08 16.86
C VAL A 170 17.90 -5.51 17.42
N GLU A 171 18.55 -4.57 18.09
CA GLU A 171 19.68 -4.83 18.97
C GLU A 171 19.30 -4.51 20.41
N THR A 172 20.04 -5.12 21.33
CA THR A 172 19.75 -5.03 22.76
C THR A 172 20.98 -4.78 23.61
N ASN A 173 20.80 -4.09 24.73
CA ASN A 173 21.82 -3.90 25.76
C ASN A 173 21.19 -4.03 27.15
N PRO A 174 21.83 -4.71 28.12
CA PRO A 174 23.18 -5.27 28.07
C PRO A 174 23.28 -6.68 27.49
N LYS A 175 24.50 -7.03 27.12
CA LYS A 175 24.93 -8.36 26.67
C LYS A 175 26.03 -8.88 27.60
N VAL A 176 25.64 -9.53 28.69
CA VAL A 176 26.54 -10.00 29.77
C VAL A 176 27.03 -11.42 29.50
N GLY A 177 28.33 -11.65 29.72
CA GLY A 177 28.96 -12.96 29.60
C GLY A 177 29.06 -13.47 28.16
N THR A 178 29.55 -14.70 27.99
CA THR A 178 29.83 -15.29 26.67
C THR A 178 28.59 -15.57 25.82
N ARG A 179 27.41 -15.62 26.45
CA ARG A 179 26.12 -15.80 25.76
C ARG A 179 25.44 -14.46 25.41
N GLY A 180 26.01 -13.33 25.84
CA GLY A 180 25.41 -12.01 25.62
C GLY A 180 24.03 -11.87 26.28
N ALA A 181 23.89 -12.34 27.52
CA ALA A 181 22.61 -12.39 28.21
C ALA A 181 22.19 -11.02 28.76
N THR A 182 20.88 -10.76 28.77
CA THR A 182 20.31 -9.75 29.66
C THR A 182 20.04 -10.36 31.05
N LEU A 183 19.71 -9.53 32.04
CA LEU A 183 19.52 -9.94 33.43
C LEU A 183 18.06 -9.81 33.88
N VAL A 184 17.62 -10.76 34.71
CA VAL A 184 16.34 -10.70 35.41
C VAL A 184 16.27 -9.43 36.28
N GLY A 185 15.12 -8.76 36.26
CA GLY A 185 14.83 -7.58 37.08
C GLY A 185 15.48 -6.28 36.59
N MET A 186 16.16 -6.30 35.44
CA MET A 186 16.83 -5.15 34.87
C MET A 186 16.24 -4.82 33.50
N ASP A 187 16.11 -3.52 33.22
CA ASP A 187 15.62 -3.06 31.93
C ASP A 187 16.64 -3.34 30.83
N THR A 188 16.24 -4.15 29.86
CA THR A 188 17.00 -4.39 28.64
C THR A 188 16.63 -3.29 27.66
N TRP A 189 17.58 -2.43 27.30
CA TRP A 189 17.44 -1.45 26.23
C TRP A 189 17.27 -2.18 24.89
N VAL A 190 16.29 -1.77 24.10
CA VAL A 190 16.05 -2.29 22.74
C VAL A 190 15.99 -1.13 21.75
N TRP A 191 16.58 -1.28 20.58
CA TRP A 191 16.43 -0.32 19.47
C TRP A 191 16.38 -1.04 18.13
N ALA A 192 15.66 -0.43 17.18
CA ALA A 192 15.57 -0.93 15.83
C ALA A 192 16.91 -0.82 15.13
N THR A 193 17.26 -1.87 14.39
CA THR A 193 18.44 -1.95 13.55
C THR A 193 18.05 -2.31 12.13
N GLY A 194 19.06 -2.28 11.25
CA GLY A 194 18.90 -2.74 9.87
C GLY A 194 17.81 -1.97 9.12
N ASN A 195 17.21 -2.63 8.14
CA ASN A 195 16.27 -1.99 7.20
C ASN A 195 14.87 -1.74 7.75
N THR A 196 14.68 -1.59 9.07
CA THR A 196 13.35 -1.34 9.67
C THR A 196 12.90 0.09 9.35
N PRO A 197 11.95 0.33 8.43
CA PRO A 197 11.62 1.69 8.04
C PRO A 197 10.66 2.34 9.03
N LYS A 198 10.85 3.62 9.34
CA LYS A 198 9.83 4.44 10.05
C LYS A 198 8.73 4.89 9.10
N THR A 199 9.09 5.14 7.84
CA THR A 199 8.19 5.59 6.77
C THR A 199 8.58 4.91 5.47
N VAL A 200 7.59 4.52 4.67
CA VAL A 200 7.75 4.07 3.29
C VAL A 200 6.80 4.86 2.41
N THR A 201 7.32 5.45 1.34
CA THR A 201 6.56 6.22 0.37
C THR A 201 6.59 5.48 -0.96
N ALA A 202 5.44 5.27 -1.57
CA ALA A 202 5.34 4.71 -2.92
C ALA A 202 4.54 5.63 -3.83
N THR A 203 5.05 5.91 -5.02
CA THR A 203 4.37 6.71 -6.03
C THR A 203 4.07 5.85 -7.24
N ALA A 204 2.80 5.75 -7.62
CA ALA A 204 2.34 5.08 -8.84
C ALA A 204 1.87 6.11 -9.86
N THR A 205 2.35 6.02 -11.09
CA THR A 205 1.97 6.90 -12.19
C THR A 205 1.47 6.10 -13.39
N ALA A 206 0.34 6.52 -13.94
CA ALA A 206 -0.23 5.99 -15.17
C ALA A 206 -0.82 7.11 -16.03
N GLY A 207 -0.16 7.43 -17.15
CA GLY A 207 -0.54 8.57 -17.98
C GLY A 207 -0.50 9.88 -17.17
N PRO A 208 -1.58 10.69 -17.16
CA PRO A 208 -1.62 11.95 -16.43
C PRO A 208 -1.90 11.78 -14.92
N THR A 209 -2.34 10.61 -14.46
CA THR A 209 -2.71 10.40 -13.06
C THR A 209 -1.52 9.86 -12.28
N THR A 210 -1.32 10.41 -11.08
CA THR A 210 -0.36 9.90 -10.10
C THR A 210 -1.04 9.70 -8.75
N ALA A 211 -0.63 8.69 -8.00
CA ALA A 211 -1.01 8.50 -6.62
C ALA A 211 0.22 8.24 -5.75
N THR A 212 0.26 8.86 -4.58
CA THR A 212 1.31 8.69 -3.58
C THR A 212 0.72 8.03 -2.35
N VAL A 213 1.33 6.93 -1.94
CA VAL A 213 1.01 6.15 -0.74
C VAL A 213 2.10 6.38 0.28
N THR A 214 1.71 6.65 1.52
CA THR A 214 2.62 6.80 2.65
C THR A 214 2.22 5.81 3.74
N ALA A 215 3.12 4.87 4.03
CA ALA A 215 3.01 3.96 5.15
C ALA A 215 3.94 4.43 6.27
N SER A 216 3.39 4.72 7.45
CA SER A 216 4.17 5.22 8.59
C SER A 216 3.89 4.41 9.84
N SER A 217 4.91 4.26 10.68
CA SER A 217 4.80 3.56 11.95
C SER A 217 5.24 4.42 13.12
N ALA A 218 4.58 4.22 14.27
CA ALA A 218 4.88 4.92 15.50
C ALA A 218 6.06 4.33 16.27
N GLY A 219 6.50 3.10 15.97
CA GLY A 219 7.60 2.46 16.69
C GLY A 219 7.52 0.95 16.82
N LEU A 220 8.37 0.42 17.70
CA LEU A 220 8.46 -1.00 18.04
C LEU A 220 7.35 -1.41 19.01
N GLN A 221 6.81 -2.61 18.81
CA GLN A 221 5.95 -3.32 19.74
C GLN A 221 6.65 -4.61 20.15
N LEU A 222 6.99 -4.74 21.42
CA LEU A 222 7.75 -5.87 21.95
C LEU A 222 6.87 -6.75 22.84
N SER A 223 7.05 -8.08 22.74
CA SER A 223 6.40 -9.04 23.62
C SER A 223 7.28 -10.26 23.84
N ALA A 224 7.39 -10.72 25.07
CA ALA A 224 8.11 -11.94 25.42
C ALA A 224 7.48 -12.59 26.67
N PRO A 225 7.61 -13.93 26.85
CA PRO A 225 7.26 -14.60 28.09
C PRO A 225 7.98 -14.00 29.30
N ASP A 226 7.28 -13.94 30.44
CA ASP A 226 7.80 -13.42 31.71
C ASP A 226 8.42 -12.02 31.62
N ALA A 227 7.94 -11.18 30.71
CA ALA A 227 8.52 -9.88 30.45
C ALA A 227 7.47 -8.76 30.39
N LYS A 228 7.93 -7.54 30.67
CA LYS A 228 7.16 -6.31 30.46
C LYS A 228 7.96 -5.37 29.57
N ALA A 229 7.36 -4.99 28.44
CA ALA A 229 7.95 -4.03 27.52
C ALA A 229 7.35 -2.64 27.67
N SER A 230 8.15 -1.61 27.38
CA SER A 230 7.73 -0.21 27.28
C SER A 230 8.54 0.46 26.18
N CYS A 231 7.90 0.80 25.07
CA CYS A 231 8.57 1.42 23.92
C CYS A 231 7.82 2.65 23.41
N GLN A 232 8.58 3.72 23.25
CA GLN A 232 8.22 4.94 22.56
C GLN A 232 9.14 5.07 21.34
N GLY A 233 8.56 5.08 20.14
CA GLY A 233 9.35 5.11 18.92
C GLY A 233 10.10 3.81 18.65
N PHE A 234 11.22 3.92 17.94
CA PHE A 234 12.03 2.79 17.50
C PHE A 234 13.22 2.48 18.42
N GLY A 235 13.27 3.08 19.61
CA GLY A 235 14.45 3.04 20.46
C GLY A 235 15.56 3.98 19.99
N VAL A 236 16.63 4.07 20.78
CA VAL A 236 17.87 4.81 20.47
C VAL A 236 19.03 3.85 20.60
N ALA A 237 20.00 3.87 19.69
CA ALA A 237 21.15 2.98 19.81
C ALA A 237 21.94 3.27 21.08
N TRP A 238 22.21 2.21 21.85
CA TRP A 238 23.02 2.33 23.05
C TRP A 238 24.49 2.59 22.70
N HIS A 239 25.14 3.43 23.49
CA HIS A 239 26.60 3.51 23.54
C HIS A 239 27.05 3.76 24.98
N SER A 240 28.33 3.48 25.24
CA SER A 240 28.94 3.74 26.55
C SER A 240 28.77 5.21 26.96
N GLY A 241 28.47 5.43 28.24
CA GLY A 241 28.26 6.76 28.82
C GLY A 241 26.82 7.29 28.76
N MET A 242 25.89 6.58 28.11
CA MET A 242 24.47 6.92 28.20
C MET A 242 23.91 6.67 29.62
N PRO A 243 23.08 7.58 30.17
CA PRO A 243 22.48 7.41 31.50
C PRO A 243 21.57 6.18 31.58
N GLU A 244 21.56 5.52 32.73
CA GLU A 244 20.58 4.46 33.01
C GLU A 244 19.15 5.02 32.93
N GLY A 245 18.23 4.24 32.36
CA GLY A 245 16.83 4.65 32.18
C GLY A 245 16.58 5.70 31.07
N SER A 246 17.62 6.17 30.35
CA SER A 246 17.45 7.14 29.25
C SER A 246 16.88 6.52 27.95
N SER A 247 16.77 5.20 27.90
CA SER A 247 16.19 4.51 26.75
C SER A 247 14.70 4.81 26.59
N PRO A 248 14.23 5.15 25.38
CA PRO A 248 12.80 5.23 25.12
C PRO A 248 12.17 3.87 24.84
N CYS A 249 12.94 2.77 24.77
CA CYS A 249 12.41 1.43 24.51
C CYS A 249 13.16 0.36 25.30
N THR A 250 12.47 -0.23 26.27
CA THR A 250 13.01 -1.25 27.17
C THR A 250 12.11 -2.48 27.28
N ILE A 251 12.70 -3.60 27.66
CA ILE A 251 12.00 -4.80 28.09
C ILE A 251 12.66 -5.38 29.34
N SER A 252 11.87 -5.65 30.37
CA SER A 252 12.33 -6.21 31.64
C SER A 252 11.78 -7.62 31.83
N PHE A 253 12.64 -8.55 32.26
CA PHE A 253 12.28 -9.96 32.46
C PHE A 253 12.21 -10.30 33.94
N ASN A 254 11.17 -11.03 34.34
CA ASN A 254 10.93 -11.44 35.73
C ASN A 254 11.50 -12.82 36.07
N ARG A 255 11.94 -13.59 35.06
CA ARG A 255 12.41 -14.96 35.24
C ARG A 255 13.52 -15.30 34.25
N SER A 256 14.48 -16.12 34.70
CA SER A 256 15.54 -16.61 33.83
C SER A 256 14.99 -17.50 32.72
N SER A 257 15.57 -17.37 31.53
CA SER A 257 15.31 -18.22 30.37
C SER A 257 15.69 -19.70 30.53
N ALA A 258 16.34 -20.09 31.64
CA ALA A 258 16.73 -21.47 31.91
C ALA A 258 15.53 -22.45 31.83
N HIS A 259 14.35 -22.02 32.29
CA HIS A 259 13.14 -22.84 32.24
C HIS A 259 12.54 -23.01 30.83
N LEU A 260 13.01 -22.23 29.85
CA LEU A 260 12.62 -22.28 28.43
C LEU A 260 13.70 -22.91 27.55
N GLY A 261 14.69 -23.60 28.13
CA GLY A 261 15.80 -24.20 27.38
C GLY A 261 16.96 -23.24 27.09
N GLY A 262 17.03 -22.10 27.78
CA GLY A 262 18.20 -21.21 27.79
C GLY A 262 18.06 -19.91 27.01
N THR A 263 16.94 -19.68 26.33
CA THR A 263 16.59 -18.40 25.69
C THR A 263 15.09 -18.12 25.79
N THR A 264 14.71 -16.85 25.91
CA THR A 264 13.33 -16.37 25.86
C THR A 264 13.05 -15.79 24.47
N PRO A 265 11.97 -16.20 23.77
CA PRO A 265 11.62 -15.65 22.47
C PRO A 265 11.05 -14.23 22.62
N LEU A 266 11.75 -13.23 22.09
CA LEU A 266 11.28 -11.86 21.95
C LEU A 266 10.60 -11.68 20.60
N THR A 267 9.30 -11.43 20.62
CA THR A 267 8.53 -11.00 19.44
C THR A 267 8.69 -9.50 19.26
N VAL A 268 9.10 -9.10 18.06
CA VAL A 268 9.21 -7.70 17.64
C VAL A 268 8.22 -7.45 16.52
N SER A 269 7.33 -6.48 16.70
CA SER A 269 6.33 -6.09 15.71
C SER A 269 6.42 -4.60 15.38
N VAL A 270 6.16 -4.26 14.12
CA VAL A 270 6.03 -2.88 13.64
C VAL A 270 4.77 -2.77 12.80
N ALA A 271 3.83 -1.95 13.28
CA ALA A 271 2.55 -1.71 12.63
C ALA A 271 2.60 -0.41 11.83
N TYR A 272 2.19 -0.46 10.56
CA TYR A 272 2.17 0.66 9.64
C TYR A 272 0.74 1.07 9.32
N SER A 273 0.43 2.34 9.58
CA SER A 273 -0.77 3.01 9.09
C SER A 273 -0.51 3.56 7.70
N VAL A 274 -1.46 3.38 6.79
CA VAL A 274 -1.26 3.68 5.37
C VAL A 274 -2.28 4.70 4.90
N THR A 275 -1.80 5.80 4.33
CA THR A 275 -2.61 6.84 3.69
C THR A 275 -2.20 7.01 2.24
N TYR A 276 -3.08 7.60 1.42
CA TYR A 276 -2.74 7.95 0.06
C TYR A 276 -3.39 9.27 -0.38
N THR A 277 -2.78 9.89 -1.39
CA THR A 277 -3.32 11.03 -2.13
C THR A 277 -3.11 10.82 -3.63
N GLY A 278 -4.09 11.24 -4.44
CA GLY A 278 -4.09 11.19 -5.89
C GLY A 278 -4.09 12.59 -6.49
N SER A 279 -3.50 12.74 -7.67
CA SER A 279 -3.49 13.99 -8.44
C SER A 279 -4.87 14.40 -8.93
N ASP A 280 -5.83 13.47 -8.92
CA ASP A 280 -7.26 13.67 -9.20
C ASP A 280 -8.06 14.13 -7.96
N GLY A 281 -7.38 14.38 -6.82
CA GLY A 281 -8.00 14.77 -5.55
C GLY A 281 -8.46 13.59 -4.70
N ALA A 282 -8.39 12.35 -5.20
CA ALA A 282 -8.70 11.16 -4.40
C ALA A 282 -7.74 11.06 -3.21
N ASN A 283 -8.24 10.68 -2.04
CA ASN A 283 -7.43 10.50 -0.85
C ASN A 283 -8.13 9.54 0.11
N GLY A 284 -7.37 8.93 1.02
CA GLY A 284 -7.93 8.05 2.03
C GLY A 284 -6.88 7.19 2.71
N THR A 285 -7.34 6.11 3.33
CA THR A 285 -6.51 5.10 3.98
C THR A 285 -6.52 3.78 3.19
N LEU A 286 -5.46 2.99 3.38
CA LEU A 286 -5.37 1.62 2.89
C LEU A 286 -5.22 0.67 4.09
N PRO A 287 -5.43 -0.65 3.91
CA PRO A 287 -5.27 -1.62 4.98
C PRO A 287 -3.90 -1.51 5.64
N ALA A 288 -3.90 -1.37 6.97
CA ALA A 288 -2.66 -1.38 7.76
C ALA A 288 -1.97 -2.75 7.65
N ILE A 289 -0.65 -2.76 7.80
CA ILE A 289 0.15 -3.99 7.81
C ILE A 289 1.04 -4.01 9.05
N THR A 290 1.21 -5.19 9.61
CA THR A 290 2.16 -5.43 10.70
C THR A 290 3.21 -6.41 10.23
N THR A 291 4.48 -6.04 10.40
CA THR A 291 5.62 -6.94 10.19
C THR A 291 6.11 -7.43 11.54
N THR A 292 6.46 -8.71 11.62
CA THR A 292 6.87 -9.34 12.87
C THR A 292 8.13 -10.18 12.66
N SER A 293 9.00 -10.20 13.67
CA SER A 293 10.14 -11.11 13.76
C SER A 293 10.26 -11.64 15.19
N THR A 294 11.09 -12.68 15.35
CA THR A 294 11.40 -13.25 16.65
C THR A 294 12.90 -13.33 16.84
N THR A 295 13.40 -12.78 17.95
CA THR A 295 14.79 -12.86 18.37
C THR A 295 14.85 -13.63 19.69
N ASN A 296 15.69 -14.66 19.79
CA ASN A 296 15.85 -15.42 21.02
C ASN A 296 16.90 -14.74 21.92
N LEU A 297 16.47 -14.30 23.11
CA LEU A 297 17.34 -13.61 24.06
C LEU A 297 17.70 -14.52 25.24
N PRO A 298 18.99 -14.74 25.53
CA PRO A 298 19.38 -15.37 26.79
C PRO A 298 19.09 -14.42 27.95
N VAL A 299 18.36 -14.89 28.95
CA VAL A 299 18.04 -14.15 30.17
C VAL A 299 18.65 -14.89 31.36
N ALA A 300 19.62 -14.28 32.02
CA ALA A 300 20.32 -14.82 33.17
C ALA A 300 19.82 -14.19 34.47
N GLU A 301 19.85 -14.97 35.55
CA GLU A 301 19.62 -14.47 36.90
C GLU A 301 20.97 -14.38 37.61
N VAL A 302 21.23 -13.26 38.27
CA VAL A 302 22.44 -13.10 39.09
C VAL A 302 22.10 -13.50 40.51
N GLN A 303 22.77 -14.54 41.01
CA GLN A 303 22.72 -14.92 42.41
C GLN A 303 24.01 -14.46 43.09
N THR A 304 23.88 -13.68 44.16
CA THR A 304 25.00 -13.31 45.02
C THR A 304 25.20 -14.40 46.08
N LEU A 305 26.37 -15.05 46.05
CA LEU A 305 26.79 -15.96 47.11
C LEU A 305 27.54 -15.16 48.18
N THR A 306 26.93 -14.97 49.35
CA THR A 306 27.62 -14.46 50.54
C THR A 306 28.33 -15.62 51.24
N THR A 307 29.64 -15.74 51.04
CA THR A 307 30.45 -16.68 51.83
C THR A 307 30.74 -16.05 53.19
N ASN A 308 30.06 -16.51 54.25
CA ASN A 308 30.49 -16.21 55.62
C ASN A 308 31.83 -16.91 55.86
N HIS A 309 32.92 -16.14 55.88
CA HIS A 309 34.26 -16.59 56.26
C HIS A 309 34.34 -16.81 57.78
N ASN A 310 33.53 -17.74 58.30
CA ASN A 310 33.69 -18.39 59.61
C ASN A 310 32.66 -19.52 59.76
N ASN A 311 33.03 -20.73 59.34
CA ASN A 311 32.60 -21.91 60.08
C ASN A 311 33.77 -22.92 60.14
N PRO A 312 34.60 -22.86 61.19
CA PRO A 312 35.51 -23.94 61.49
C PRO A 312 34.72 -25.00 62.24
N ARG A 313 34.27 -26.06 61.56
CA ARG A 313 34.07 -27.35 62.22
C ARG A 313 34.57 -28.47 61.33
N GLN A 314 35.79 -28.90 61.65
CA GLN A 314 36.19 -30.28 61.49
C GLN A 314 35.26 -31.17 62.33
N ASN A 315 34.72 -32.19 61.68
CA ASN A 315 34.50 -33.58 62.10
C ASN A 315 33.28 -34.16 61.38
#